data_AF-A0A7K5DUD0-F1
#
_entry.id   AF-A0A7K5DUD0-F1
#
_cell.length_a   1.000
_cell.length_b   1.000
_cell.length_c   1.000
_cell.angle_alpha   90.00
_cell.angle_beta   90.00
_cell.angle_gamma   90.00
#
_symmetry.space_group_name_H-M   'P 1'
#
loop_
_entity.id
_entity.type
_entity.pdbx_description
1 polymer ?
#
loop_
_entity_poly.entity_id
_entity_poly.type
_entity_poly.pdbx_seq_one_letter_code
_entity_poly.pdbx_strand_id
1 'polypeptide(L)'
;FRSLVLVLVLALTVRSKPHRKAGAPARLREGCLNQKDPEFPTTVNVDVRISNSDHAFGMVHDVRNRSLAPWDYRLDEDPDRFPRVLAHARCRLSGCASPQGQEDHSLNSVPIRQEVLVLRRERRGCVPSYRLEKRVITVGCTCVTPVIQHQA
;
A
#
# COMPACT_ATOMS: atom_id res chain seq x y z
N PHE A 1 33.64 -35.57 72.17
CA PHE A 1 34.73 -35.02 71.35
C PHE A 1 34.12 -34.03 70.36
N ARG A 2 33.92 -32.77 70.79
CA ARG A 2 34.74 -31.59 70.42
C ARG A 2 34.83 -31.45 68.88
N SER A 3 34.22 -30.48 68.22
CA SER A 3 34.37 -29.05 68.49
C SER A 3 33.16 -28.24 67.99
N LEU A 4 32.60 -27.46 68.92
CA LEU A 4 31.68 -26.35 68.69
C LEU A 4 32.49 -25.07 68.41
N VAL A 5 31.76 -24.05 67.97
CA VAL A 5 32.03 -22.60 68.13
C VAL A 5 32.83 -21.93 67.01
N LEU A 6 32.12 -21.19 66.16
CA LEU A 6 32.31 -19.74 66.09
C LEU A 6 31.02 -19.07 65.60
N VAL A 7 30.24 -18.65 66.59
CA VAL A 7 29.16 -17.67 66.51
C VAL A 7 29.79 -16.31 66.25
N LEU A 8 29.31 -15.57 65.25
CA LEU A 8 29.33 -14.11 65.27
C LEU A 8 28.05 -13.59 64.59
N VAL A 9 27.16 -13.15 65.47
CA VAL A 9 25.90 -12.45 65.19
C VAL A 9 26.23 -11.04 64.74
N LEU A 10 25.62 -10.58 63.64
CA LEU A 10 25.21 -9.19 63.47
C LEU A 10 23.85 -9.18 62.75
N ALA A 11 22.80 -9.02 63.55
CA ALA A 11 21.50 -8.55 63.09
C ALA A 11 21.60 -7.04 62.80
N LEU A 12 20.86 -6.55 61.78
CA LEU A 12 19.99 -5.37 61.85
C LEU A 12 19.30 -5.14 60.47
N THR A 13 17.98 -5.34 60.48
CA THR A 13 16.88 -4.59 59.81
C THR A 13 17.04 -4.16 58.32
N VAL A 14 16.11 -4.46 57.41
CA VAL A 14 14.78 -3.83 57.29
C VAL A 14 13.89 -4.66 56.33
N ARG A 15 12.62 -4.87 56.70
CA ARG A 15 11.56 -5.36 55.80
C ARG A 15 11.23 -4.29 54.75
N SER A 16 11.28 -4.64 53.48
CA SER A 16 10.45 -3.98 52.45
C SER A 16 9.67 -5.05 51.67
N LYS A 17 8.35 -4.95 51.78
CA LYS A 17 7.34 -5.73 51.03
C LYS A 17 7.33 -5.29 49.55
N PRO A 18 6.75 -6.10 48.64
CA PRO A 18 7.06 -6.07 47.22
C PRO A 18 6.48 -4.82 46.56
N HIS A 19 7.32 -4.07 45.84
CA HIS A 19 6.82 -3.05 44.94
C HIS A 19 6.22 -3.76 43.71
N ARG A 20 4.91 -3.99 43.77
CA ARG A 20 4.05 -4.15 42.59
C ARG A 20 4.44 -3.05 41.60
N LYS A 21 5.11 -3.41 40.50
CA LYS A 21 4.85 -2.75 39.22
C LYS A 21 3.77 -3.57 38.55
N ALA A 22 2.53 -3.33 38.98
CA ALA A 22 1.42 -3.48 38.07
C ALA A 22 1.77 -2.57 36.89
N GLY A 23 2.15 -3.17 35.76
CA GLY A 23 2.15 -2.46 34.49
C GLY A 23 0.79 -1.76 34.41
N ALA A 24 0.82 -0.44 34.27
CA ALA A 24 -0.39 0.35 34.18
C ALA A 24 -1.32 -0.35 33.18
N PRO A 25 -2.58 -0.66 33.54
CA PRO A 25 -3.53 -1.04 32.52
C PRO A 25 -3.53 0.12 31.53
N ALA A 26 -3.32 -0.19 30.26
CA ALA A 26 -3.43 0.77 29.18
C ALA A 26 -4.67 1.62 29.46
N ARG A 27 -4.45 2.90 29.77
CA ARG A 27 -5.56 3.83 29.95
C ARG A 27 -6.36 3.74 28.66
N LEU A 28 -7.52 3.11 28.74
CA LEU A 28 -8.51 3.09 27.69
C LEU A 28 -8.70 4.56 27.32
N ARG A 29 -8.26 4.94 26.12
CA ARG A 29 -8.20 6.34 25.69
C ARG A 29 -9.65 6.79 25.45
N GLU A 30 -10.28 7.31 26.51
CA GLU A 30 -11.63 7.91 26.57
C GLU A 30 -11.72 9.19 25.70
N GLY A 31 -11.46 9.06 24.40
CA GLY A 31 -11.51 10.15 23.44
C GLY A 31 -11.81 9.73 22.00
N CYS A 32 -12.18 8.46 21.77
CA CYS A 32 -12.64 7.99 20.45
C CYS A 32 -14.16 7.93 20.42
N LEU A 33 -14.84 9.08 20.36
CA LEU A 33 -16.27 9.10 20.08
C LEU A 33 -16.46 8.98 18.56
N ASN A 34 -16.87 7.80 18.11
CA ASN A 34 -17.41 7.61 16.77
C ASN A 34 -18.87 8.07 16.78
N GLN A 35 -19.15 9.20 16.15
CA GLN A 35 -20.52 9.67 15.95
C GLN A 35 -21.16 8.80 14.82
N LYS A 36 -22.19 8.03 15.16
CA LYS A 36 -23.17 7.43 14.22
C LYS A 36 -24.28 8.47 14.03
N ASP A 37 -24.81 8.79 12.86
CA ASP A 37 -25.34 7.92 11.79
C ASP A 37 -25.72 8.82 10.59
N PRO A 38 -25.55 8.36 9.34
CA PRO A 38 -26.60 8.55 8.34
C PRO A 38 -26.98 7.21 7.70
N GLU A 39 -28.12 7.17 7.01
CA GLU A 39 -28.77 6.04 6.31
C GLU A 39 -27.84 5.12 5.46
N PHE A 40 -26.59 5.54 5.24
CA PHE A 40 -25.50 4.77 4.67
C PHE A 40 -24.25 4.80 5.59
N PRO A 41 -23.57 3.66 5.84
CA PRO A 41 -22.42 3.62 6.74
C PRO A 41 -21.30 4.55 6.24
N THR A 42 -20.90 5.51 7.07
CA THR A 42 -19.74 6.40 6.80
C THR A 42 -18.41 5.68 6.95
N THR A 43 -18.40 4.52 7.61
CA THR A 43 -17.23 3.66 7.82
C THR A 43 -17.63 2.20 7.67
N VAL A 44 -16.75 1.41 7.04
CA VAL A 44 -16.93 -0.04 6.87
C VAL A 44 -15.72 -0.76 7.45
N ASN A 45 -15.95 -1.88 8.12
CA ASN A 45 -14.87 -2.75 8.55
C ASN A 45 -14.55 -3.73 7.42
N VAL A 46 -13.28 -3.79 6.99
CA VAL A 46 -12.85 -4.59 5.84
C VAL A 46 -11.79 -5.58 6.29
N ASP A 47 -12.04 -6.88 6.13
CA ASP A 47 -11.03 -7.93 6.27
C ASP A 47 -10.24 -8.02 4.97
N VAL A 48 -9.04 -7.44 4.93
CA VAL A 48 -8.22 -7.38 3.72
C VAL A 48 -7.33 -8.63 3.67
N ARG A 49 -7.82 -9.68 3.01
CA ARG A 49 -7.03 -10.89 2.69
C ARG A 49 -6.39 -10.71 1.32
N ILE A 50 -5.09 -10.44 1.29
CA ILE A 50 -4.35 -10.21 0.05
C ILE A 50 -3.80 -11.54 -0.44
N SER A 51 -4.45 -12.14 -1.43
CA SER A 51 -3.93 -13.28 -2.16
C SER A 51 -2.95 -12.80 -3.22
N ASN A 52 -1.67 -13.18 -3.11
CA ASN A 52 -0.67 -12.84 -4.12
C ASN A 52 -0.78 -13.81 -5.30
N SER A 53 -1.13 -13.34 -6.50
CA SER A 53 -1.17 -14.14 -7.72
C SER A 53 0.08 -13.88 -8.57
N ASP A 54 1.18 -14.54 -8.22
CA ASP A 54 2.48 -14.39 -8.91
C ASP A 54 2.38 -14.61 -10.44
N HIS A 55 1.43 -15.42 -10.89
CA HIS A 55 1.19 -15.69 -12.31
C HIS A 55 0.73 -14.48 -13.13
N ALA A 56 0.06 -13.50 -12.53
CA ALA A 56 -0.41 -12.31 -13.24
C ALA A 56 0.76 -11.38 -13.63
N PHE A 57 1.80 -11.31 -12.80
CA PHE A 57 2.97 -10.45 -13.03
C PHE A 57 3.82 -10.93 -14.23
N GLY A 58 3.99 -12.24 -14.39
CA GLY A 58 4.77 -12.81 -15.50
C GLY A 58 4.21 -12.49 -16.88
N MET A 59 2.89 -12.58 -17.06
CA MET A 59 2.24 -12.28 -18.35
C MET A 59 2.36 -10.80 -18.75
N VAL A 60 2.29 -9.88 -17.78
CA VAL A 60 2.38 -8.43 -18.04
C VAL A 60 3.77 -8.00 -18.52
N HIS A 61 4.83 -8.65 -18.02
CA HIS A 61 6.21 -8.35 -18.44
C HIS A 61 6.48 -8.71 -19.91
N ASP A 62 5.92 -9.82 -20.38
CA ASP A 62 6.06 -10.29 -21.77
C ASP A 62 5.38 -9.34 -22.76
N VAL A 63 4.15 -8.89 -22.44
CA VAL A 63 3.35 -8.05 -23.34
C VAL A 63 3.98 -6.67 -23.56
N ARG A 64 4.52 -6.04 -22.51
CA ARG A 64 5.05 -4.67 -22.57
C ARG A 64 6.13 -4.46 -23.63
N ASN A 65 7.05 -5.42 -23.77
CA ASN A 65 8.18 -5.32 -24.70
C ASN A 65 7.83 -5.81 -26.12
N ARG A 66 6.80 -6.66 -26.26
CA ARG A 66 6.36 -7.24 -27.53
C ARG A 66 5.19 -6.49 -28.19
N SER A 67 4.63 -5.51 -27.48
CA SER A 67 3.59 -4.62 -28.01
C SER A 67 4.11 -3.77 -29.18
N LEU A 68 3.25 -3.50 -30.16
CA LEU A 68 3.51 -2.49 -31.20
C LEU A 68 3.57 -1.08 -30.61
N ALA A 69 2.94 -0.84 -29.47
CA ALA A 69 3.07 0.38 -28.69
C ALA A 69 3.77 0.03 -27.37
N PRO A 70 5.10 -0.12 -27.33
CA PRO A 70 5.81 -0.57 -26.13
C PRO A 70 5.82 0.52 -25.05
N TRP A 71 5.92 0.12 -23.78
CA TRP A 71 5.94 1.06 -22.64
C TRP A 71 7.01 0.71 -21.60
N ASP A 72 7.28 1.65 -20.70
CA ASP A 72 7.99 1.44 -19.44
C ASP A 72 7.08 1.74 -18.26
N TYR A 73 7.39 1.17 -17.09
CA TYR A 73 6.67 1.51 -15.86
C TYR A 73 7.42 2.57 -15.08
N ARG A 74 6.74 3.69 -14.78
CA ARG A 74 7.13 4.56 -13.67
C ARG A 74 6.44 4.07 -12.40
N LEU A 75 7.22 3.83 -11.36
CA LEU A 75 6.69 3.47 -10.04
C LEU A 75 6.30 4.75 -9.27
N ASP A 76 5.07 4.79 -8.78
CA ASP A 76 4.55 5.78 -7.84
C ASP A 76 4.44 5.14 -6.47
N GLU A 77 5.37 5.48 -5.58
CA GLU A 77 5.43 4.96 -4.22
C GLU A 77 4.83 5.93 -3.21
N ASP A 78 3.98 5.41 -2.34
CA ASP A 78 3.32 6.18 -1.29
C ASP A 78 3.19 5.33 -0.02
N PRO A 79 3.97 5.61 1.03
CA PRO A 79 3.98 4.79 2.25
C PRO A 79 2.66 4.85 3.03
N ASP A 80 1.83 5.87 2.78
CA ASP A 80 0.52 6.02 3.41
C ASP A 80 -0.62 5.47 2.54
N ARG A 81 -0.31 4.63 1.54
CA ARG A 81 -1.30 4.06 0.63
C ARG A 81 -1.17 2.54 0.51
N PHE A 82 -2.30 1.87 0.29
CA PHE A 82 -2.36 0.49 -0.17
C PHE A 82 -3.07 0.39 -1.53
N PRO A 83 -2.47 -0.29 -2.55
CA PRO A 83 -1.11 -0.78 -2.55
C PRO A 83 -0.10 0.38 -2.49
N ARG A 84 1.04 0.13 -1.83
CA ARG A 84 2.10 1.13 -1.62
C ARG A 84 2.68 1.63 -2.93
N VAL A 85 2.83 0.73 -3.90
CA VAL A 85 3.41 1.03 -5.21
C VAL A 85 2.33 0.91 -6.27
N LEU A 86 2.14 1.96 -7.05
CA LEU A 86 1.35 1.93 -8.28
C LEU A 86 2.30 2.06 -9.47
N ALA A 87 2.22 1.12 -10.42
CA ALA A 87 2.99 1.18 -11.65
C ALA A 87 2.20 1.91 -12.74
N HIS A 88 2.72 3.02 -13.25
CA HIS A 88 2.15 3.77 -14.37
C HIS A 88 2.92 3.50 -15.64
N ALA A 89 2.26 2.95 -16.66
CA ALA A 89 2.82 2.80 -17.98
C ALA A 89 3.09 4.16 -18.65
N ARG A 90 4.20 4.24 -19.35
CA ARG A 90 4.65 5.36 -20.19
C ARG A 90 5.05 4.82 -21.54
N CYS A 91 4.35 5.24 -22.59
CA CYS A 91 4.65 4.78 -23.95
C CYS A 91 6.07 5.23 -24.33
N ARG A 92 6.84 4.33 -24.92
CA ARG A 92 8.22 4.60 -25.35
C ARG A 92 8.27 5.35 -26.68
N LEU A 93 7.27 5.09 -27.53
CA LEU A 93 7.15 5.66 -28.87
C LEU A 93 5.97 6.63 -28.92
N SER A 94 6.03 7.54 -29.89
CA SER A 94 4.92 8.43 -30.25
C SER A 94 4.02 7.79 -31.31
N GLY A 95 4.63 7.16 -32.32
CA GLY A 95 4.02 6.27 -33.29
C GLY A 95 3.95 4.85 -32.78
N CYS A 96 3.93 3.86 -33.68
CA CYS A 96 3.95 2.44 -33.31
C CYS A 96 5.11 1.71 -33.98
N ALA A 97 5.58 0.61 -33.40
CA ALA A 97 6.56 -0.25 -34.03
C ALA A 97 5.95 -0.97 -35.24
N SER A 98 6.66 -0.96 -36.37
CA SER A 98 6.37 -1.76 -37.55
C SER A 98 6.91 -3.19 -37.38
N PRO A 99 6.52 -4.15 -38.24
CA PRO A 99 7.11 -5.50 -38.24
C PRO A 99 8.63 -5.52 -38.43
N GLN A 100 9.21 -4.48 -39.03
CA GLN A 100 10.65 -4.31 -39.22
C GLN A 100 11.34 -3.63 -38.01
N GLY A 101 10.59 -3.31 -36.95
CA GLY A 101 11.10 -2.67 -35.74
C GLY A 101 11.34 -1.16 -35.88
N GLN A 102 10.84 -0.53 -36.95
CA GLN A 102 10.93 0.93 -37.14
C GLN A 102 9.70 1.61 -36.57
N GLU A 103 9.80 2.88 -36.18
CA GLU A 103 8.64 3.66 -35.74
C GLU A 103 7.82 4.12 -36.96
N ASP A 104 6.56 3.72 -37.01
CA ASP A 104 5.55 4.17 -37.96
C ASP A 104 4.75 5.32 -37.33
N HIS A 105 5.01 6.53 -37.83
CA HIS A 105 4.35 7.77 -37.41
C HIS A 105 2.97 7.98 -38.05
N SER A 106 2.50 7.08 -38.93
CA SER A 106 1.12 7.10 -39.43
C SER A 106 0.12 6.58 -38.40
N LEU A 107 0.59 6.01 -37.29
CA LEU A 107 -0.17 5.51 -36.16
C LEU A 107 0.23 6.27 -34.89
N ASN A 108 -0.52 6.08 -33.79
CA ASN A 108 -0.20 6.69 -32.50
C ASN A 108 -0.14 5.64 -31.39
N SER A 109 0.91 5.70 -30.57
CA SER A 109 0.95 5.04 -29.26
C SER A 109 0.19 5.87 -28.24
N VAL A 110 -0.90 5.32 -27.71
CA VAL A 110 -1.74 6.01 -26.72
C VAL A 110 -1.83 5.23 -25.41
N PRO A 111 -1.80 5.92 -24.25
CA PRO A 111 -1.89 5.28 -22.95
C PRO A 111 -3.31 4.77 -22.66
N ILE A 112 -3.43 3.53 -22.19
CA ILE A 112 -4.68 2.96 -21.67
C ILE A 112 -4.79 3.31 -20.18
N ARG A 113 -5.87 3.99 -19.80
CA ARG A 113 -6.13 4.43 -18.43
C ARG A 113 -7.20 3.56 -17.77
N GLN A 114 -7.04 3.31 -16.47
CA GLN A 114 -8.01 2.58 -15.67
C GLN A 114 -8.19 3.26 -14.30
N GLU A 115 -9.43 3.34 -13.83
CA GLU A 115 -9.74 3.73 -12.45
C GLU A 115 -9.54 2.52 -11.53
N VAL A 116 -8.74 2.70 -10.47
CA VAL A 116 -8.48 1.71 -9.43
C VAL A 116 -8.81 2.30 -8.06
N LEU A 117 -9.18 1.42 -7.13
CA LEU A 117 -9.41 1.78 -5.75
C LEU A 117 -8.11 1.62 -4.94
N VAL A 118 -7.83 2.60 -4.10
CA VAL A 118 -6.69 2.58 -3.17
C VAL A 118 -7.14 2.96 -1.77
N LEU A 119 -6.48 2.42 -0.75
CA LEU A 119 -6.72 2.80 0.64
C LEU A 119 -5.65 3.80 1.07
N ARG A 120 -6.05 5.00 1.47
CA ARG A 120 -5.17 6.02 2.05
C ARG A 120 -5.25 5.94 3.57
N ARG A 121 -4.11 5.82 4.23
CA ARG A 121 -4.01 5.91 5.68
C ARG A 121 -4.23 7.35 6.12
N GLU A 122 -5.13 7.53 7.07
CA GLU A 122 -5.38 8.82 7.72
C GLU A 122 -4.94 8.77 9.19
N ARG A 123 -4.40 9.88 9.69
CA ARG A 123 -4.06 10.04 11.12
C ARG A 123 -5.22 10.71 11.86
N ARG A 124 -6.35 10.02 12.01
CA ARG A 124 -7.48 10.50 12.81
C ARG A 124 -7.61 9.68 14.08
N GLY A 125 -7.56 10.35 15.24
CA GLY A 125 -7.82 9.71 16.53
C GLY A 125 -6.74 8.73 16.99
N CYS A 126 -7.16 7.62 17.61
CA CYS A 126 -6.28 6.66 18.28
C CYS A 126 -6.08 5.37 17.48
N VAL A 127 -6.95 5.11 16.50
CA VAL A 127 -6.98 3.89 15.70
C VAL A 127 -6.56 4.26 14.28
N PRO A 128 -5.71 3.47 13.61
CA PRO A 128 -5.41 3.67 12.19
C PRO A 128 -6.71 3.64 11.38
N SER A 129 -7.07 4.77 10.77
CA SER A 129 -8.22 4.88 9.88
C SER A 129 -7.75 4.88 8.42
N TYR A 130 -8.56 4.32 7.54
CA TYR A 130 -8.31 4.34 6.10
C TYR A 130 -9.46 5.00 5.37
N ARG A 131 -9.13 5.76 4.32
CA ARG A 131 -10.08 6.33 3.38
C ARG A 131 -9.92 5.62 2.04
N LEU A 132 -11.05 5.22 1.45
CA LEU A 132 -11.07 4.71 0.09
C LEU A 132 -10.98 5.88 -0.90
N GLU A 133 -10.02 5.81 -1.83
CA GLU A 133 -9.83 6.79 -2.89
C GLU A 133 -9.89 6.11 -4.26
N LYS A 134 -10.37 6.85 -5.27
CA LYS A 134 -10.27 6.48 -6.68
C LYS A 134 -9.01 7.10 -7.26
N ARG A 135 -8.24 6.32 -8.01
CA ARG A 135 -7.05 6.78 -8.73
C ARG A 135 -7.09 6.29 -10.16
N VAL A 136 -6.72 7.17 -11.09
CA VAL A 136 -6.53 6.80 -12.50
C VAL A 136 -5.07 6.42 -12.70
N ILE A 137 -4.83 5.17 -13.10
CA ILE A 137 -3.50 4.67 -13.47
C ILE A 137 -3.43 4.41 -14.96
N THR A 138 -2.21 4.41 -15.51
CA THR A 138 -1.97 3.95 -16.88
C THR A 138 -1.48 2.51 -16.81
N VAL A 139 -2.23 1.57 -17.39
CA VAL A 139 -1.92 0.13 -17.28
C VAL A 139 -1.00 -0.36 -18.39
N GLY A 140 -1.05 0.29 -19.56
CA GLY A 140 -0.26 -0.03 -20.74
C GLY A 140 -0.45 1.02 -21.83
N CYS A 141 0.05 0.71 -23.02
CA CYS A 141 -0.17 1.51 -24.22
C CYS A 141 -0.76 0.63 -25.33
N THR A 142 -1.47 1.26 -26.25
CA THR A 142 -2.01 0.63 -27.45
C THR A 142 -1.70 1.44 -28.69
N CYS A 143 -1.67 0.79 -29.83
CA CYS A 143 -1.51 1.42 -31.13
C CYS A 143 -2.89 1.73 -31.72
N VAL A 144 -3.08 2.95 -32.22
CA VAL A 144 -4.33 3.39 -32.85
C VAL A 144 -4.07 4.16 -34.14
N THR A 145 -5.04 4.13 -35.04
CA THR A 145 -5.07 5.03 -36.21
C THR A 145 -5.34 6.47 -35.76
N PRO A 146 -4.76 7.49 -36.40
CA PRO A 146 -5.08 8.89 -36.14
C PRO A 146 -6.56 9.19 -36.37
N VAL A 147 -7.09 10.17 -35.61
CA VAL A 147 -8.46 10.65 -35.83
C VAL A 147 -8.49 11.45 -37.12
N ILE A 148 -9.09 10.88 -38.17
CA ILE A 148 -9.38 11.61 -39.41
C ILE A 148 -10.57 12.52 -39.12
N GLN A 149 -10.35 13.82 -38.94
CA GLN A 149 -11.46 14.78 -38.94
C GLN A 149 -11.87 15.04 -40.38
N HIS A 150 -12.99 14.47 -40.80
CA HIS A 150 -13.68 14.97 -41.99
C HIS A 150 -14.21 16.35 -41.67
N GLN A 151 -13.64 17.39 -42.27
CA GLN A 151 -14.25 18.72 -42.29
C GLN A 151 -15.55 18.59 -43.10
N ALA A 152 -16.68 18.67 -42.40
CA ALA A 152 -18.01 18.80 -42.99
C ALA A 152 -18.28 20.26 -43.35
#